data_AF-A0A933FX70-F1
#
_entry.id   AF-A0A933FX70-F1
#
_cell.length_a   1.000
_cell.length_b   1.000
_cell.length_c   1.000
_cell.angle_alpha   90.00
_cell.angle_beta   90.00
_cell.angle_gamma   90.00
#
_symmetry.space_group_name_H-M   'P 1'
#
loop_
_entity.id
_entity.type
_entity.pdbx_description
1 polymer ?
#
loop_
_entity_poly.entity_id
_entity_poly.type
_entity_poly.pdbx_seq_one_letter_code
_entity_poly.pdbx_strand_id
1 'polypeptide(L)' 'MKRRRQVKYIFVTGGVVSSLGKGITSASIGLLLKLRG' A
#
# COMPACT_ATOMS: atom_id res chain seq x y z
N MET A 1 6.48 -28.69 1.35
CA MET A 1 5.33 -27.96 0.79
C MET A 1 5.68 -26.47 0.63
N LYS A 2 5.74 -25.94 -0.61
CA LYS A 2 5.84 -24.48 -0.82
C LYS A 2 4.47 -23.86 -0.49
N ARG A 3 4.37 -22.99 0.52
CA ARG A 3 3.18 -22.16 0.70
C ARG A 3 3.05 -21.25 -0.52
N ARG A 4 1.93 -21.33 -1.25
CA ARG A 4 1.61 -20.32 -2.28
C ARG A 4 1.48 -18.98 -1.57
N ARG A 5 2.28 -17.98 -1.96
CA ARG A 5 2.12 -16.61 -1.45
C ARG A 5 0.78 -16.08 -1.97
N GLN A 6 -0.21 -15.95 -1.08
CA GLN A 6 -1.46 -15.27 -1.38
C GLN A 6 -1.19 -13.78 -1.57
N VAL A 7 -1.74 -13.21 -2.65
CA VAL A 7 -1.72 -11.77 -2.87
C VAL A 7 -2.61 -11.10 -1.81
N LYS A 8 -2.08 -10.06 -1.18
CA LYS A 8 -2.80 -9.24 -0.21
C LYS A 8 -3.10 -7.89 -0.84
N TYR A 9 -4.36 -7.46 -0.79
CA TYR A 9 -4.79 -6.17 -1.30
C TYR A 9 -4.95 -5.18 -0.15
N ILE A 10 -4.49 -3.95 -0.34
CA ILE A 10 -4.62 -2.85 0.62
C ILE A 10 -5.39 -1.74 -0.08
N PHE A 11 -6.56 -1.39 0.46
CA PHE A 11 -7.39 -0.31 -0.05
C PHE A 11 -7.07 0.98 0.71
N VAL A 12 -6.65 2.01 -0.03
CA VAL A 12 -6.39 3.34 0.52
C VAL A 12 -7.56 4.24 0.16
N THR A 13 -8.39 4.56 1.15
CA THR A 13 -9.49 5.53 1.02
C THR A 13 -9.07 6.89 1.57
N GLY A 14 -9.88 7.91 1.32
CA GLY A 14 -9.60 9.27 1.77
C GLY A 14 -10.84 10.04 2.14
N GLY A 15 -10.86 10.65 3.32
CA GLY A 15 -11.95 11.50 3.79
C GLY A 15 -11.57 12.97 3.93
N VAL A 16 -12.59 13.81 4.14
CA VAL A 16 -12.54 15.25 4.43
C VAL A 16 -12.16 16.14 3.24
N VAL A 17 -10.93 16.05 2.72
CA VAL A 17 -10.47 16.93 1.64
C VAL A 17 -9.61 16.18 0.62
N SER A 18 -9.74 16.58 -0.65
CA SER A 18 -8.79 16.20 -1.70
C SER A 18 -7.43 16.87 -1.46
N SER A 19 -6.35 16.27 -1.98
CA SER A 19 -4.96 16.78 -1.90
C SER A 19 -4.16 16.60 -0.60
N LEU A 20 -4.64 15.80 0.37
CA LEU A 20 -3.89 15.43 1.59
C LEU A 20 -2.66 14.52 1.36
N GLY A 21 -2.25 14.29 0.11
CA GLY A 21 -1.10 13.44 -0.18
C GLY A 21 -1.36 11.94 -0.15
N LYS A 22 -2.62 11.48 -0.25
CA LYS A 22 -2.98 10.04 -0.28
C LYS A 22 -2.18 9.22 -1.30
N GLY A 23 -1.94 9.79 -2.48
CA GLY A 23 -1.09 9.18 -3.51
C GLY A 23 0.35 9.02 -3.04
N ILE A 24 0.94 10.08 -2.48
CA ILE A 24 2.32 10.07 -1.96
C ILE A 24 2.44 9.04 -0.82
N THR A 25 1.51 9.05 0.14
CA THR A 25 1.49 8.09 1.25
C THR A 25 1.38 6.65 0.74
N SER A 26 0.50 6.37 -0.22
CA SER A 26 0.37 5.04 -0.81
C SER A 26 1.64 4.58 -1.55
N ALA A 27 2.31 5.49 -2.25
CA ALA A 27 3.56 5.22 -2.96
C ALA A 27 4.71 4.93 -1.97
N SER A 28 4.82 5.70 -0.89
CA SER A 28 5.80 5.47 0.18
C SER A 28 5.58 4.13 0.88
N ILE A 29 4.32 3.75 1.17
CA ILE A 29 3.99 2.43 1.72
C ILE A 29 4.40 1.30 0.75
N GLY A 30 4.11 1.46 -0.54
CA GLY A 30 4.53 0.52 -1.57
C GLY A 30 6.06 0.33 -1.63
N LEU A 31 6.81 1.43 -1.52
CA LEU A 31 8.27 1.39 -1.45
C LEU A 31 8.74 0.63 -0.19
N LEU A 32 8.18 0.92 0.98
CA LEU A 32 8.55 0.23 2.22
C LEU A 32 8.24 -1.28 2.17
N LEU A 33 7.09 -1.68 1.62
CA LEU A 33 6.74 -3.08 1.45
C LEU A 33 7.70 -3.79 0.49
N LYS A 34 8.04 -3.14 -0.63
CA LYS A 34 9.04 -3.66 -1.58
C LYS A 34 10.41 -3.86 -0.92
N LEU A 35 10.82 -2.94 -0.05
CA LEU A 35 12.08 -3.04 0.70
C LEU A 35 12.07 -4.16 1.75
N ARG A 36 10.89 -4.66 2.18
CA ARG A 36 10.76 -5.72 3.20
C ARG A 36 10.55 -7.14 2.65
N GLY A 37 10.45 -7.36 1.34
CA GLY A 37 10.44 -8.69 0.68
C GLY A 37 9.06 -9.34 0.47
#